data_AF-A0A6C0CV98-F1
#
_entry.id   AF-A0A6C0CV98-F1
#
_cell.length_a   1.000
_cell.length_b   1.000
_cell.length_c   1.000
_cell.angle_alpha   90.00
_cell.angle_beta   90.00
_cell.angle_gamma   90.00
#
_symmetry.space_group_name_H-M   'P 1'
#
loop_
_entity.id
_entity.type
_entity.pdbx_description
1 polymer ?
#
loop_
_entity_poly.entity_id
_entity_poly.type
_entity_poly.pdbx_seq_one_letter_code
_entity_poly.pdbx_strand_id
1 'polypeptide(L)'
;MTTNNHINHNDGPNLCIPRVNTCVTKDLVFEIINKYSFGCIEKIDVIKKKGSCKKNDYSNMVFIYFNGWYDNALANSVKERLMSGKDIKIIYDEPWYWKISAIKV
;
A
#
# COMPACT_ATOMS: atom_id res chain seq x y z
N MET A 1 23.39 -25.88 3.98
CA MET A 1 23.30 -24.41 3.91
C MET A 1 21.83 -24.08 3.86
N THR A 2 21.21 -23.93 5.02
CA THR A 2 19.77 -23.67 5.15
C THR A 2 19.65 -22.19 5.49
N THR A 3 19.30 -21.37 4.52
CA THR A 3 18.96 -19.96 4.76
C THR A 3 17.63 -19.93 5.49
N ASN A 4 17.70 -19.76 6.82
CA ASN A 4 16.55 -19.46 7.66
C ASN A 4 15.99 -18.10 7.21
N ASN A 5 14.89 -18.13 6.45
CA ASN A 5 14.07 -16.94 6.22
C ASN A 5 13.44 -16.55 7.55
N HIS A 6 14.17 -15.75 8.33
CA HIS A 6 13.65 -15.17 9.55
C HIS A 6 12.67 -14.07 9.16
N ILE A 7 11.37 -14.41 9.17
CA ILE A 7 10.30 -13.46 8.94
C ILE A 7 10.21 -12.61 10.20
N ASN A 8 10.79 -11.41 10.20
CA ASN A 8 10.61 -10.49 11.31
C ASN A 8 9.16 -10.05 11.33
N HIS A 9 8.42 -10.53 12.34
CA HIS A 9 7.05 -10.12 12.56
C HIS A 9 7.08 -8.63 12.95
N ASN A 10 6.58 -7.77 12.06
CA ASN A 10 6.16 -6.39 12.32
C ASN A 10 7.20 -5.23 12.27
N ASP A 11 8.19 -5.25 11.37
CA ASP A 11 9.21 -4.18 11.25
C ASP A 11 8.84 -2.97 10.35
N GLY A 12 7.61 -2.88 9.83
CA GLY A 12 7.25 -1.82 8.88
C GLY A 12 5.77 -1.40 8.92
N PRO A 13 5.43 -0.25 8.33
CA PRO A 13 4.09 0.31 8.46
C PRO A 13 3.09 -0.41 7.56
N ASN A 14 1.83 -0.41 7.98
CA ASN A 14 0.71 -0.65 7.08
C ASN A 14 0.48 0.57 6.19
N LEU A 15 -0.15 0.40 5.03
CA LEU A 15 -0.25 1.45 4.01
C LEU A 15 -1.67 1.96 3.84
N CYS A 16 -1.77 3.24 3.48
CA CYS A 16 -2.98 3.90 3.05
C CYS A 16 -2.81 4.47 1.65
N ILE A 17 -3.75 4.15 0.77
CA ILE A 17 -3.96 4.84 -0.50
C ILE A 17 -5.21 5.74 -0.31
N PRO A 18 -5.03 7.04 -0.06
CA PRO A 18 -6.11 7.91 0.37
C PRO A 18 -7.16 8.19 -0.72
N ARG A 19 -6.77 8.03 -1.99
CA ARG A 19 -7.64 8.24 -3.16
C ARG A 19 -7.35 7.21 -4.23
N VAL A 20 -8.34 6.37 -4.51
CA VAL A 20 -8.40 5.52 -5.69
C VAL A 20 -9.73 5.71 -6.42
N ASN A 21 -9.78 5.38 -7.71
CA ASN A 21 -11.02 5.38 -8.47
C ASN A 21 -12.04 4.38 -7.86
N THR A 22 -13.33 4.67 -7.97
CA THR A 22 -14.40 3.80 -7.44
C THR A 22 -14.42 2.38 -8.00
N CYS A 23 -13.91 2.18 -9.21
CA CYS A 23 -13.82 0.88 -9.87
C CYS A 23 -12.64 0.02 -9.36
N VAL A 24 -11.73 0.58 -8.56
CA VAL A 24 -10.58 -0.17 -8.03
C VAL A 24 -11.05 -1.26 -7.09
N THR A 25 -10.65 -2.49 -7.42
CA THR A 25 -10.96 -3.70 -6.66
C THR A 25 -9.80 -4.10 -5.74
N LYS A 26 -10.10 -4.95 -4.76
CA LYS A 26 -9.08 -5.55 -3.88
C LYS A 26 -8.02 -6.32 -4.68
N ASP A 27 -8.42 -7.08 -5.68
CA ASP A 27 -7.53 -7.91 -6.49
C ASP A 27 -6.58 -7.05 -7.32
N LEU A 28 -7.07 -5.96 -7.92
CA LEU A 28 -6.24 -5.01 -8.66
C LEU A 28 -5.18 -4.37 -7.75
N VAL A 29 -5.57 -3.95 -6.54
CA VAL A 29 -4.62 -3.42 -5.54
C VAL A 29 -3.58 -4.47 -5.20
N PHE A 30 -4.00 -5.71 -4.94
CA PHE A 30 -3.09 -6.80 -4.61
C PHE A 30 -2.06 -7.03 -5.73
N GLU A 31 -2.52 -7.16 -6.97
CA GLU A 31 -1.65 -7.37 -8.13
C GLU A 31 -0.63 -6.24 -8.30
N ILE A 32 -1.06 -4.98 -8.20
CA ILE A 32 -0.15 -3.84 -8.36
C ILE A 32 0.86 -3.79 -7.23
N ILE A 33 0.43 -3.86 -5.96
CA ILE A 33 1.32 -3.71 -4.81
C ILE A 33 2.29 -4.90 -4.71
N ASN A 34 1.84 -6.12 -5.02
CA ASN A 34 2.68 -7.31 -4.99
C ASN A 34 3.80 -7.24 -6.03
N LYS A 35 3.61 -6.59 -7.19
CA LYS A 35 4.68 -6.37 -8.19
C LYS A 35 5.86 -5.59 -7.63
N TYR A 36 5.64 -4.68 -6.68
CA TYR A 36 6.70 -3.88 -6.07
C TYR A 36 7.45 -4.62 -4.95
N SER A 37 7.01 -5.81 -4.54
CA SER A 37 7.72 -6.68 -3.60
C SER A 37 8.11 -5.97 -2.28
N PHE A 38 7.19 -5.22 -1.69
CA PHE A 38 7.40 -4.56 -0.39
C PHE A 38 7.33 -5.54 0.79
N GLY A 39 6.43 -6.52 0.72
CA GLY A 39 6.16 -7.43 1.81
C GLY A 39 5.02 -8.39 1.51
N CYS A 40 4.78 -9.31 2.45
CA CYS A 40 3.69 -10.28 2.40
C CYS A 40 2.39 -9.60 2.85
N ILE A 41 1.49 -9.34 1.90
CA ILE A 41 0.19 -8.70 2.16
C ILE A 41 -0.71 -9.69 2.92
N GLU A 42 -1.16 -9.29 4.10
CA GLU A 42 -2.11 -10.02 4.94
C GLU A 42 -3.55 -9.71 4.51
N LYS A 43 -3.87 -8.42 4.43
CA LYS A 43 -5.24 -7.95 4.24
C LYS A 43 -5.26 -6.66 3.42
N ILE A 44 -6.31 -6.49 2.63
CA ILE A 44 -6.62 -5.24 1.94
C ILE A 44 -8.08 -4.90 2.20
N ASP A 45 -8.32 -3.68 2.67
CA ASP A 45 -9.64 -3.12 2.90
C ASP A 45 -9.88 -1.96 1.93
N VAL A 46 -10.96 -2.03 1.15
CA VAL A 46 -11.39 -0.95 0.24
C VAL A 46 -12.61 -0.25 0.86
N ILE A 47 -12.41 0.96 1.35
CA ILE A 47 -13.44 1.76 1.99
C ILE A 47 -14.09 2.68 0.94
N LYS A 48 -15.37 2.42 0.68
CA LYS A 48 -16.17 3.26 -0.20
C LYS A 48 -16.56 4.54 0.52
N LYS A 49 -16.10 5.70 0.06
CA LYS A 49 -16.64 6.98 0.56
C LYS A 49 -18.06 7.15 0.05
N LYS A 50 -19.01 7.29 0.96
CA LYS A 50 -20.36 7.75 0.65
C LYS A 50 -20.25 9.26 0.37
N GLY A 51 -20.31 9.66 -0.91
CA GLY A 51 -20.25 11.08 -1.27
C GLY A 51 -21.50 11.82 -0.77
N SER A 52 -21.32 13.01 -0.17
CA SER A 52 -22.32 14.06 -0.26
C SER A 52 -22.25 14.62 -1.69
N CYS A 53 -23.39 14.78 -2.34
CA CYS A 53 -23.55 14.99 -3.79
C CYS A 53 -22.95 16.30 -4.36
N LYS A 54 -22.03 16.97 -3.66
CA LYS A 54 -21.40 18.21 -4.11
C LYS A 54 -20.00 17.91 -4.64
N LYS A 55 -19.93 17.84 -5.96
CA LYS A 55 -18.77 17.59 -6.85
C LYS A 55 -18.36 16.13 -6.93
N ASN A 56 -18.07 15.70 -8.15
CA ASN A 56 -17.79 14.37 -8.68
C ASN A 56 -16.56 13.64 -8.06
N ASP A 57 -16.30 13.79 -6.75
CA ASP A 57 -15.14 13.27 -6.02
C ASP A 57 -15.46 11.93 -5.33
N TYR A 58 -16.06 11.01 -6.08
CA TYR A 58 -16.18 9.63 -5.62
C TYR A 58 -14.79 8.99 -5.69
N SER A 59 -14.11 8.95 -4.54
CA SER A 59 -12.87 8.21 -4.40
C SER A 59 -13.02 7.20 -3.27
N ASN A 60 -12.61 5.96 -3.53
CA ASN A 60 -12.45 4.99 -2.46
C ASN A 60 -11.10 5.26 -1.77
N MET A 61 -10.98 4.75 -0.55
CA MET A 61 -9.73 4.70 0.20
C MET A 61 -9.34 3.24 0.36
N VAL A 62 -8.05 2.93 0.31
CA VAL A 62 -7.55 1.57 0.45
C VAL A 62 -6.57 1.50 1.62
N PHE A 63 -6.75 0.49 2.48
CA PHE A 63 -5.79 0.14 3.51
C PHE A 63 -5.18 -1.23 3.18
N ILE A 64 -3.86 -1.33 3.32
CA ILE A 64 -3.09 -2.53 3.04
C ILE A 64 -2.33 -2.89 4.31
N TYR A 65 -2.56 -4.10 4.79
CA TYR A 65 -1.94 -4.65 5.99
C TYR A 65 -0.94 -5.73 5.59
N PHE A 66 0.23 -5.73 6.22
CA PHE A 66 1.29 -6.70 5.95
C PHE A 66 1.50 -7.64 7.14
N ASN A 67 1.69 -8.93 6.85
CA ASN A 67 2.23 -9.89 7.82
C ASN A 67 3.70 -9.59 8.13
N GLY A 68 4.43 -9.10 7.13
CA GLY A 68 5.84 -8.73 7.25
C GLY A 68 6.35 -8.06 5.98
N TRP A 69 7.36 -7.21 6.14
CA TRP A 69 8.07 -6.58 5.04
C TRP A 69 9.21 -7.49 4.55
N TYR A 70 9.50 -7.46 3.26
CA TYR A 70 10.62 -8.20 2.70
C TYR A 70 11.94 -7.47 2.98
N ASP A 71 13.02 -8.24 3.13
CA ASP A 71 14.37 -7.71 3.24
C ASP A 71 15.00 -7.58 1.85
N ASN A 72 14.70 -6.47 1.18
CA ASN A 72 15.33 -6.10 -0.08
C ASN A 72 15.53 -4.58 -0.15
N ALA A 73 16.44 -4.13 -1.03
CA ALA A 73 16.84 -2.72 -1.09
C ALA A 73 15.67 -1.76 -1.34
N LEU A 74 14.74 -2.12 -2.23
CA LEU A 74 13.58 -1.30 -2.55
C LEU A 74 12.62 -1.23 -1.36
N ALA A 75 12.25 -2.39 -0.79
CA ALA A 75 11.37 -2.48 0.36
C ALA A 75 11.94 -1.71 1.57
N ASN A 76 13.23 -1.86 1.86
CA ASN A 76 13.90 -1.15 2.95
C ASN A 76 13.89 0.37 2.73
N SER A 77 14.21 0.85 1.53
CA SER A 77 14.17 2.28 1.21
C SER A 77 12.76 2.87 1.31
N VAL A 78 11.75 2.15 0.80
CA VAL A 78 10.35 2.55 0.90
C VAL A 78 9.88 2.58 2.35
N LYS A 79 10.21 1.54 3.12
CA LYS A 79 9.90 1.42 4.55
C LYS A 79 10.47 2.61 5.33
N GLU A 80 11.76 2.91 5.18
CA GLU A 80 12.40 4.06 5.83
C GLU A 80 11.73 5.38 5.48
N ARG A 81 11.43 5.60 4.20
CA ARG A 81 10.77 6.83 3.73
C ARG A 81 9.37 7.00 4.32
N LEU A 82 8.59 5.91 4.37
CA LEU A 82 7.25 5.93 4.94
C LEU A 82 7.27 6.15 6.45
N MET A 83 8.21 5.50 7.15
CA MET A 83 8.44 5.68 8.59
C MET A 83 8.93 7.09 8.93
N SER A 84 9.62 7.78 8.01
CA SER A 84 9.98 9.19 8.16
C SER A 84 8.79 10.15 7.92
N GLY A 85 7.56 9.65 7.80
CA GLY A 85 6.36 10.44 7.57
C GLY A 85 6.20 10.97 6.13
N LYS A 86 7.02 10.51 5.19
CA LYS A 86 6.90 10.89 3.77
C LYS A 86 6.02 9.90 3.02
N ASP A 87 5.54 10.32 1.87
CA ASP A 87 4.76 9.51 0.93
C ASP A 87 5.62 8.97 -0.22
N ILE A 88 5.12 7.91 -0.86
CA ILE A 88 5.65 7.37 -2.11
C ILE A 88 4.61 7.46 -3.23
N LYS A 89 5.06 7.28 -4.46
CA LYS A 89 4.19 7.14 -5.64
C LYS A 89 4.42 5.78 -6.27
N ILE A 90 3.33 5.07 -6.58
CA ILE A 90 3.33 3.84 -7.36
C ILE A 90 2.57 4.09 -8.65
N ILE A 91 3.21 3.79 -9.78
CA ILE A 91 2.59 3.86 -11.10
C ILE A 91 1.81 2.56 -11.29
N TYR A 92 0.50 2.68 -11.49
CA TYR A 92 -0.34 1.50 -11.79
C TYR A 92 -0.68 1.39 -13.27
N ASP A 93 -0.73 2.50 -13.98
CA ASP A 93 -0.97 2.60 -15.42
C ASP A 93 -0.44 3.97 -15.88
N GLU A 94 0.62 4.02 -16.70
CA GLU A 94 1.30 5.28 -17.02
C GLU A 94 0.37 6.26 -17.79
N PRO A 95 0.27 7.56 -17.40
CA PRO A 95 1.05 8.30 -16.39
C PRO A 95 0.42 8.33 -14.98
N TRP A 96 -0.61 7.53 -14.75
CA TRP A 96 -1.36 7.47 -13.50
C TRP A 96 -0.61 6.76 -12.38
N TYR A 97 -0.68 7.37 -11.19
CA TYR A 97 -0.05 6.84 -9.99
C TYR A 97 -0.97 6.95 -8.78
N TRP A 98 -0.75 6.08 -7.81
CA TRP A 98 -1.28 6.19 -6.47
C TRP A 98 -0.24 6.78 -5.54
N LYS A 99 -0.66 7.76 -4.75
CA LYS A 99 0.11 8.25 -3.61
C LYS A 99 -0.15 7.31 -2.43
N ILE A 100 0.91 6.89 -1.75
CA ILE A 100 0.82 5.95 -0.63
C ILE A 100 1.54 6.53 0.58
N SER A 101 0.93 6.42 1.76
CA SER A 101 1.52 6.82 3.04
C SER A 101 1.39 5.70 4.07
N ALA A 102 2.24 5.72 5.10
CA ALA A 102 2.05 4.89 6.28
C ALA A 102 0.71 5.21 6.96
N ILE A 103 0.03 4.19 7.48
CA ILE A 103 -1.08 4.38 8.43
C ILE A 103 -0.46 4.92 9.72
N LYS A 104 -0.96 6.06 10.19
CA LYS A 104 -0.59 6.59 11.50
C LYS A 104 -1.30 5.75 12.57
N VAL A 105 -0.50 5.16 13.47
CA VAL A 105 -0.98 4.55 14.70
C VAL A 105 -1.12 5.63 15.76
#